data_AF-A0A655DRZ3-F1
#
_entry.id   AF-A0A655DRZ3-F1
#
_cell.length_a   1.000
_cell.length_b   1.000
_cell.length_c   1.000
_cell.angle_alpha   90.00
_cell.angle_beta   90.00
_cell.angle_gamma   90.00
#
_symmetry.space_group_name_H-M   'P 1'
#
loop_
_entity.id
_entity.type
_entity.pdbx_description
1 polymer ?
#
loop_
_entity_poly.entity_id
_entity_poly.type
_entity_poly.pdbx_seq_one_letter_code
_entity_poly.pdbx_strand_id
1 'polypeptide(L)'
;MGRCLECGRWGTVDEVAVLSAVGGTRRRSVAPASGAVPISAVDAHRTRPCPTGIDELDRVLGGGIVPGSVTLLAGDPGVGKSTLLLEVAHRWAQSVRTARALCLW
;
A
#
# COMPACT_ATOMS: atom_id res chain seq x y z
N MET A 1 0.12 20.62 -12.67
CA MET A 1 -0.14 22.01 -12.24
C MET A 1 -1.36 22.51 -13.01
N GLY A 2 -2.53 22.63 -12.38
CA GLY A 2 -3.81 22.98 -13.04
C GLY A 2 -4.10 24.49 -13.13
N ARG A 3 -3.05 25.31 -13.23
CA ARG A 3 -3.12 26.78 -13.22
C ARG A 3 -2.43 27.35 -14.46
N CYS A 4 -3.14 28.17 -15.22
CA CYS A 4 -2.59 28.84 -16.40
C CYS A 4 -1.56 29.91 -15.99
N LEU A 5 -0.39 29.91 -16.62
CA LEU A 5 0.72 30.83 -16.30
C LEU A 5 0.50 32.25 -16.83
N GLU A 6 -0.42 32.43 -17.76
CA GLU A 6 -0.67 33.72 -18.42
C GLU A 6 -1.84 34.48 -17.77
N CYS A 7 -2.92 33.79 -17.39
CA CYS A 7 -4.08 34.42 -16.75
C CYS A 7 -4.25 34.06 -15.26
N GLY A 8 -3.43 33.16 -14.73
CA GLY A 8 -3.42 32.78 -13.32
C GLY A 8 -4.63 31.98 -12.83
N ARG A 9 -5.63 31.71 -13.69
CA ARG A 9 -6.86 30.97 -13.32
C ARG A 9 -6.59 29.48 -13.17
N TRP A 10 -7.37 28.87 -12.29
CA TRP A 10 -7.41 27.42 -12.05
C TRP A 10 -8.44 26.75 -12.97
N GLY A 11 -8.17 25.52 -13.40
CA GLY A 11 -9.11 24.72 -14.20
C GLY A 11 -9.17 25.09 -15.69
N THR A 12 -8.19 25.85 -16.20
CA THR A 12 -8.13 26.29 -17.61
C THR A 12 -7.08 25.55 -18.43
N VAL A 13 -6.47 24.50 -17.86
CA VAL A 13 -5.44 23.70 -18.53
C VAL A 13 -6.03 22.33 -18.81
N ASP A 14 -6.24 22.02 -20.08
CA ASP A 14 -6.66 20.69 -20.53
C ASP A 14 -5.46 19.80 -20.82
N GLU A 15 -5.58 18.52 -20.48
CA GLU A 15 -4.56 17.51 -20.74
C GLU A 15 -4.64 17.06 -22.20
N VAL A 16 -3.65 17.47 -23.00
CA VAL A 16 -3.52 17.02 -24.38
C VAL A 16 -2.67 15.76 -24.40
N ALA A 17 -3.29 14.61 -24.69
CA ALA A 17 -2.58 13.37 -24.86
C ALA A 17 -1.71 13.42 -26.13
N VAL A 18 -0.42 13.71 -25.98
CA VAL A 18 0.53 13.62 -27.08
C VAL A 18 0.83 12.14 -27.31
N LEU A 19 0.23 11.55 -28.35
CA LEU A 19 0.53 10.19 -28.78
C LEU A 19 1.92 10.18 -29.44
N SER A 20 2.98 10.13 -28.63
CA SER A 20 4.33 9.86 -29.12
C SER A 20 4.46 8.36 -29.41
N ALA A 21 4.12 7.97 -30.64
CA ALA A 21 4.45 6.66 -31.19
C ALA A 21 5.95 6.60 -31.50
N VAL A 22 6.77 6.21 -30.52
CA VAL A 22 8.14 5.75 -30.77
C VAL A 22 8.23 4.31 -30.25
N GLY A 23 8.61 3.40 -31.15
CA GLY A 23 8.58 1.95 -30.99
C GLY A 23 9.44 1.40 -29.85
N GLY A 24 8.93 1.50 -28.62
CA GLY A 24 9.37 0.72 -27.47
C GLY A 24 8.43 -0.44 -27.21
N THR A 25 8.96 -1.54 -26.67
CA THR A 25 8.16 -2.64 -26.13
C THR A 25 7.04 -2.08 -25.26
N ARG A 26 5.79 -2.39 -25.65
CA ARG A 26 4.57 -1.88 -25.01
C ARG A 26 4.57 -2.31 -23.54
N ARG A 27 5.04 -1.45 -22.62
CA ARG A 27 4.78 -1.63 -21.19
C ARG A 27 3.26 -1.65 -21.05
N ARG A 28 2.71 -2.76 -20.56
CA ARG A 28 1.30 -2.80 -20.17
C ARG A 28 1.11 -1.70 -19.14
N SER A 29 0.33 -0.70 -19.48
CA SER A 29 -0.23 0.19 -18.47
C SER A 29 -1.01 -0.69 -17.50
N VAL A 30 -0.64 -0.65 -16.23
CA VAL A 30 -1.49 -1.19 -15.16
C VAL A 30 -2.63 -0.21 -15.04
N ALA A 31 -3.67 -0.39 -15.86
CA ALA A 31 -4.90 0.35 -15.70
C ALA A 31 -5.58 -0.14 -14.40
N PRO A 32 -6.10 0.76 -13.56
CA PRO A 32 -6.83 0.36 -12.37
C PRO A 32 -8.05 -0.47 -12.78
N ALA A 33 -8.33 -1.54 -12.02
CA ALA A 33 -9.44 -2.46 -12.29
C ALA A 33 -10.82 -1.83 -12.02
N SER A 34 -10.87 -0.64 -11.43
CA SER A 34 -12.10 0.10 -11.12
C SER A 34 -11.91 1.59 -11.39
N GLY A 35 -13.02 2.28 -11.71
CA GLY A 35 -13.04 3.72 -11.91
C GLY A 35 -12.78 4.49 -10.61
N ALA A 36 -12.38 5.75 -10.73
CA ALA A 36 -12.21 6.63 -9.59
C ALA A 36 -13.56 6.85 -8.88
N VAL A 37 -13.54 6.76 -7.54
CA VAL A 37 -14.69 7.05 -6.68
C VAL A 37 -14.34 8.21 -5.72
N PRO A 38 -15.33 8.98 -5.24
CA PRO A 38 -15.09 9.98 -4.20
C PRO A 38 -14.45 9.35 -2.96
N ILE A 39 -13.52 10.05 -2.30
CA ILE A 39 -12.85 9.55 -1.09
C ILE A 39 -13.83 9.23 0.04
N SER A 40 -14.95 9.95 0.11
CA SER A 40 -16.03 9.71 1.07
C SER A 40 -16.80 8.41 0.86
N ALA A 41 -16.71 7.82 -0.34
CA ALA A 41 -17.33 6.54 -0.66
C ALA A 41 -16.39 5.34 -0.41
N VAL A 42 -15.14 5.58 0.01
CA VAL A 42 -14.19 4.52 0.37
C VAL A 42 -14.43 4.08 1.81
N ASP A 43 -14.80 2.82 1.99
CA ASP A 43 -14.94 2.23 3.32
C ASP A 43 -13.56 2.05 3.99
N ALA A 44 -13.34 2.80 5.07
CA ALA A 44 -12.11 2.76 5.86
C ALA A 44 -11.96 1.48 6.70
N HIS A 45 -13.03 0.71 6.90
CA HIS A 45 -13.04 -0.52 7.70
C HIS A 45 -13.01 -1.79 6.85
N ARG A 46 -12.81 -1.65 5.55
CA ARG A 46 -12.78 -2.76 4.59
C ARG A 46 -11.70 -3.80 4.90
N THR A 47 -10.61 -3.38 5.54
CA THR A 47 -9.51 -4.28 5.92
C THR A 47 -9.21 -4.13 7.41
N ARG A 48 -8.99 -5.25 8.11
CA ARG A 48 -8.62 -5.27 9.53
C ARG A 48 -7.16 -5.66 9.70
N PRO A 49 -6.43 -5.05 10.66
CA PRO A 49 -5.07 -5.47 10.99
C PRO A 49 -5.03 -6.90 11.53
N CYS A 50 -3.95 -7.61 11.19
CA CYS A 50 -3.66 -8.95 11.63
C CYS A 50 -2.50 -8.94 12.63
N PRO A 51 -2.73 -9.34 13.89
CA PRO A 51 -1.68 -9.37 14.90
C PRO A 51 -0.49 -10.22 14.44
N THR A 52 0.71 -9.69 14.60
CA THR A 52 1.98 -10.39 14.36
C THR A 52 2.32 -11.35 15.50
N GLY A 53 1.70 -11.15 16.67
CA GLY A 53 2.00 -11.88 17.89
C GLY A 53 3.20 -11.32 18.65
N ILE A 54 3.67 -10.12 18.29
CA ILE A 54 4.67 -9.35 19.05
C ILE A 54 3.99 -8.05 19.48
N ASP A 55 3.66 -7.94 20.76
CA ASP A 55 2.79 -6.87 21.28
C ASP A 55 3.30 -5.46 20.97
N GLU A 56 4.60 -5.19 21.17
CA GLU A 56 5.19 -3.89 20.86
C GLU A 56 5.12 -3.56 19.37
N LEU A 57 5.32 -4.55 18.49
CA LEU A 57 5.24 -4.35 17.05
C LEU A 57 3.79 -4.11 16.63
N ASP A 58 2.84 -4.88 17.16
CA ASP A 58 1.41 -4.71 16.90
C ASP A 58 0.94 -3.34 17.37
N ARG A 59 1.41 -2.86 18.53
CA ARG A 59 1.15 -1.49 18.99
C ARG A 59 1.67 -0.43 18.02
N VAL A 60 2.88 -0.58 17.50
CA VAL A 60 3.48 0.36 16.53
C VAL A 60 2.74 0.32 15.19
N LEU A 61 2.28 -0.85 14.75
CA LEU A 61 1.53 -1.01 13.50
C LEU A 61 0.04 -0.66 13.61
N GLY A 62 -0.47 -0.34 14.81
CA GLY A 62 -1.89 -0.03 15.01
C GLY A 62 -2.80 -1.26 15.06
N GLY A 63 -2.29 -2.36 15.62
CA GLY A 63 -3.01 -3.63 15.79
C GLY A 63 -2.44 -4.80 14.98
N GLY A 64 -1.40 -4.57 14.18
CA GLY A 64 -0.72 -5.59 13.37
C GLY A 64 -0.64 -5.25 11.88
N ILE A 65 -0.38 -6.25 11.05
CA ILE A 65 -0.14 -6.05 9.61
C ILE A 65 -1.45 -6.05 8.84
N VAL A 66 -1.65 -5.05 7.98
CA VAL A 66 -2.88 -4.90 7.18
C VAL A 66 -2.72 -5.66 5.84
N PRO A 67 -3.64 -6.57 5.49
CA PRO A 67 -3.65 -7.22 4.17
C PRO A 67 -3.59 -6.22 3.00
N GLY A 68 -2.74 -6.51 2.01
CA GLY A 68 -2.54 -5.65 0.84
C GLY A 68 -1.72 -4.39 1.10
N SER A 69 -1.15 -4.22 2.30
CA SER A 69 -0.23 -3.13 2.62
C SER A 69 1.23 -3.50 2.38
N VAL A 70 2.09 -2.48 2.36
CA VAL A 70 3.55 -2.62 2.34
C VAL A 70 4.11 -1.87 3.54
N THR A 71 4.88 -2.56 4.38
CA THR A 71 5.52 -1.98 5.56
C THR A 71 7.04 -1.96 5.37
N LEU A 72 7.66 -0.80 5.56
CA LEU A 72 9.11 -0.64 5.50
C LEU A 72 9.69 -0.65 6.92
N LEU A 73 10.61 -1.59 7.20
CA LEU A 73 11.36 -1.63 8.46
C LEU A 73 12.76 -1.04 8.26
N ALA A 74 13.02 0.12 8.87
CA ALA A 74 14.31 0.82 8.82
C ALA A 74 14.98 0.85 10.20
N GLY A 75 16.31 0.99 10.21
CA GLY A 75 17.12 1.09 11.43
C GLY A 75 18.59 0.82 11.15
N ASP A 76 19.45 1.06 12.13
CA ASP A 76 20.90 0.95 11.97
C ASP A 76 21.36 -0.48 11.60
N PRO A 77 22.50 -0.63 10.90
CA PRO A 77 23.12 -1.93 10.68
C PRO A 77 23.36 -2.64 12.03
N GLY A 78 23.00 -3.92 12.13
CA GLY A 78 23.18 -4.70 13.37
C GLY A 78 22.06 -4.60 14.41
N VAL A 79 21.05 -3.73 14.25
CA VAL A 79 19.92 -3.61 15.21
C VAL A 79 18.97 -4.83 15.23
N GLY A 80 19.22 -5.84 14.40
CA GLY A 80 18.43 -7.09 14.40
C GLY A 80 17.16 -7.09 13.54
N LYS A 81 17.05 -6.22 12.52
CA LYS A 81 15.89 -6.17 11.60
C LYS A 81 15.55 -7.54 10.98
N SER A 82 16.54 -8.25 10.46
CA SER A 82 16.34 -9.58 9.87
C SER A 82 15.87 -10.59 10.90
N THR A 83 16.42 -10.53 12.12
CA THR A 83 16.01 -11.39 13.24
C THR A 83 14.57 -11.13 13.65
N LEU A 84 14.17 -9.86 13.75
CA LEU A 84 12.79 -9.47 14.05
C LEU A 84 11.84 -9.96 12.96
N LEU A 85 12.19 -9.78 11.68
CA LEU A 85 11.35 -10.26 10.57
C LEU A 85 11.22 -11.79 10.54
N LEU A 86 12.28 -12.53 10.87
CA LEU A 86 12.23 -13.98 11.00
C LEU A 86 11.33 -14.41 12.15
N GLU A 87 11.40 -13.74 13.30
CA GLU A 87 10.54 -14.01 14.45
C GLU A 87 9.06 -13.73 14.11
N VAL A 88 8.77 -12.60 13.47
CA VAL A 88 7.42 -12.28 12.98
C VAL A 88 6.93 -13.37 12.02
N ALA A 89 7.74 -13.76 11.03
CA ALA A 89 7.38 -14.81 10.08
C ALA A 89 7.12 -16.15 10.78
N HIS A 90 7.94 -16.50 11.78
CA HIS A 90 7.77 -17.71 12.56
C HIS A 90 6.46 -17.72 13.35
N ARG A 91 6.18 -16.66 14.12
CA ARG A 91 4.92 -16.51 14.88
C ARG A 91 3.70 -16.50 13.97
N TRP A 92 3.80 -15.81 12.84
CA TRP A 92 2.72 -15.76 11.86
C TRP A 92 2.45 -17.13 11.22
N ALA A 93 3.50 -17.88 10.86
CA ALA A 93 3.35 -19.24 10.34
C ALA A 93 2.72 -20.21 11.36
N GLN A 94 2.89 -19.96 12.67
CA GLN A 94 2.20 -20.72 13.72
C GLN A 94 0.74 -20.30 13.86
N SER A 95 0.44 -18.99 13.81
CA SER A 95 -0.92 -18.49 13.95
C SER A 95 -1.82 -18.89 12.77
N VAL A 96 -1.29 -18.90 11.53
CA VAL A 96 -2.02 -19.33 10.32
C VAL A 96 -2.38 -20.82 10.35
N ARG A 97 -1.58 -21.65 11.03
CA ARG A 97 -1.89 -23.08 11.22
C ARG A 97 -3.13 -23.30 12.08
N THR A 98 -3.43 -22.35 12.96
CA THR A 98 -4.53 -22.41 13.94
C THR A 98 -5.73 -21.56 13.50
N ALA A 99 -5.49 -20.46 12.79
CA ALA A 99 -6.51 -19.51 12.33
C ALA A 99 -6.51 -19.42 10.80
N ARG A 100 -7.12 -20.41 10.13
CA ARG A 100 -7.17 -20.48 8.65
C ARG A 100 -8.03 -19.39 7.98
N ALA A 101 -8.67 -18.47 8.72
CA ALA A 101 -9.76 -17.66 8.16
C ALA A 101 -9.67 -16.14 8.33
N LEU A 102 -8.93 -15.59 9.30
CA LEU A 102 -9.12 -14.18 9.69
C LEU A 102 -8.19 -13.17 9.00
N CYS A 103 -7.14 -13.62 8.31
CA CYS A 103 -6.08 -12.75 7.80
C CYS A 103 -5.71 -12.95 6.32
N LEU A 104 -6.42 -13.85 5.63
CA LEU A 104 -6.16 -14.18 4.23
C LEU A 104 -7.17 -13.55 3.25
N TRP A 105 -8.20 -12.86 3.75
CA TRP A 105 -9.23 -12.19 2.94
C TRP A 105 -9.71 -10.92 3.62
#